data_AF-A0A078GV34-F1
#
_entry.id   AF-A0A078GV34-F1
#
_cell.length_a   1.000
_cell.length_b   1.000
_cell.length_c   1.000
_cell.angle_alpha   90.00
_cell.angle_beta   90.00
_cell.angle_gamma   90.00
#
_symmetry.space_group_name_H-M   'P 1'
#
loop_
_entity.id
_entity.type
_entity.pdbx_description
1 polymer ?
#
loop_
_entity_poly.entity_id
_entity_poly.type
_entity_poly.pdbx_seq_one_letter_code
_entity_poly.pdbx_strand_id
1 'polypeptide(L)'
;MNANHNGYHTLWTDGLICAFEFHQGRRKTTKFDTRSALHRGDALYTLTYQNKKQECKGEEEEHSRSYWRPIGWDRLSELVQTVKVDGEWSVQNVDVDHEDADTTVAELAAPYWDRPLAGPTWWCHVDASHQGVSLWLRYAQWLHPAVSVALRDESKLISERMKHIFYEVPVRVAGGLLFELLGQSAGDPFIEEDDIPIVLRSWQSQNFVVTALHVKGFASNISVLGITEVQEMLIAGGACIPRTVHELIAHLACRLARWDDRLFRKYIFGAADEVELMFMNKRMYEDLNLFTIILNQEIRRLSNQVIRVKWSLHAREEIVFELLQQLKGNTAKDLLEGIRKSTRDMINEQEAVRGRLFTIQDVMQNTVRAWLQDRSLTVTHNLGIFGGVGLLLTIVTGLFGINVDGIPGAADSPQAFALFSAILFFSGFVLVVGALLYLGLKEPEAEENVEIRKQELDEMVKKFQREAESHAQVFQKVPQNIERTASSTSSRMLVHDPNGYVLME
;
A
#
# COMPACT_ATOMS: atom_id res chain seq x y z
N MET A 1 13.66 19.73 12.75
CA MET A 1 15.01 19.14 12.69
C MET A 1 15.79 19.52 13.94
N ASN A 2 16.00 18.58 14.87
CA ASN A 2 16.81 18.79 16.08
C ASN A 2 18.25 18.35 15.81
N ALA A 3 19.21 19.20 16.22
CA ALA A 3 20.62 19.18 15.83
C ALA A 3 21.50 18.03 16.39
N ASN A 4 20.92 16.92 16.86
CA ASN A 4 21.67 15.80 17.47
C ASN A 4 21.86 14.57 16.54
N HIS A 5 21.42 14.61 15.28
CA HIS A 5 21.50 13.45 14.36
C HIS A 5 22.77 13.35 13.50
N ASN A 6 23.70 14.30 13.55
CA ASN A 6 24.87 14.34 12.64
C ASN A 6 25.93 13.25 12.87
N GLY A 7 25.87 12.48 13.98
CA GLY A 7 26.88 11.46 14.29
C GLY A 7 26.65 10.09 13.63
N TYR A 8 25.44 9.77 13.19
CA TYR A 8 25.09 8.42 12.70
C TYR A 8 25.25 8.26 11.18
N HIS A 9 25.23 9.36 10.42
CA HIS A 9 25.37 9.33 8.96
C HIS A 9 26.72 8.77 8.47
N THR A 10 27.75 8.76 9.32
CA THR A 10 29.06 8.18 8.97
C THR A 10 29.14 6.67 9.21
N LEU A 11 28.21 6.09 9.96
CA LEU A 11 28.22 4.64 10.30
C LEU A 11 27.52 3.79 9.24
N TRP A 12 26.54 4.36 8.54
CA TRP A 12 25.66 3.65 7.61
C TRP A 12 25.97 4.10 6.18
N THR A 13 27.00 3.48 5.60
CA THR A 13 27.48 3.75 4.24
C THR A 13 27.40 2.48 3.38
N ASP A 14 27.66 2.60 2.08
CA ASP A 14 27.85 1.46 1.17
C ASP A 14 26.66 0.47 1.13
N GLY A 15 25.45 1.00 1.20
CA GLY A 15 24.20 0.24 1.15
C GLY A 15 23.73 -0.31 2.49
N LEU A 16 24.43 -0.03 3.60
CA LEU A 16 23.88 -0.23 4.94
C LEU A 16 22.87 0.88 5.25
N ILE A 17 21.60 0.52 5.45
CA ILE A 17 20.54 1.48 5.79
C ILE A 17 20.57 1.74 7.30
N CYS A 18 20.60 0.68 8.11
CA CYS A 18 20.87 0.77 9.54
C CYS A 18 21.31 -0.57 10.11
N ALA A 19 22.03 -0.54 11.24
CA ALA A 19 22.26 -1.73 12.03
C ALA A 19 22.36 -1.41 13.53
N PHE A 20 21.94 -2.37 14.35
CA PHE A 20 21.89 -2.24 15.79
C PHE A 20 22.33 -3.52 16.51
N GLU A 21 23.03 -3.37 17.63
CA GLU A 21 23.36 -4.43 18.58
C GLU A 21 22.68 -4.15 19.93
N PHE A 22 21.99 -5.14 20.48
CA PHE A 22 21.30 -5.03 21.75
C PHE A 22 22.24 -5.34 22.91
N HIS A 23 22.36 -4.41 23.85
CA HIS A 23 23.09 -4.59 25.09
C HIS A 23 22.12 -4.72 26.26
N GLN A 24 22.21 -5.86 26.96
CA GLN A 24 21.40 -6.10 28.14
C GLN A 24 21.98 -5.38 29.36
N GLY A 25 21.16 -4.56 30.03
CA GLY A 25 21.53 -3.90 31.27
C GLY A 25 21.72 -4.91 32.41
N ARG A 26 22.78 -4.76 33.21
CA ARG A 26 23.02 -5.62 34.39
C ARG A 26 21.96 -5.34 35.46
N ARG A 27 21.13 -6.34 35.80
CA ARG A 27 20.29 -6.28 37.01
C ARG A 27 21.20 -6.36 38.24
N LYS A 28 21.20 -5.33 39.10
CA LYS A 28 21.77 -5.44 40.45
C LYS A 28 20.91 -6.42 41.25
N THR A 29 21.38 -7.65 41.42
CA THR A 29 20.84 -8.57 42.44
C THR A 29 21.23 -8.02 43.82
N THR A 30 20.35 -7.26 44.45
CA THR A 30 20.43 -6.98 45.88
C THR A 30 20.19 -8.29 46.63
N LYS A 31 21.28 -8.95 47.06
CA LYS A 31 21.20 -9.99 48.08
C LYS A 31 20.63 -9.35 49.35
N PHE A 32 19.34 -9.53 49.60
CA PHE A 32 18.80 -9.27 50.93
C PHE A 32 19.36 -10.37 51.85
N ASP A 33 20.31 -9.96 52.69
CA ASP A 33 20.91 -10.84 53.69
C ASP A 33 19.89 -11.02 54.83
N THR A 34 19.12 -12.09 54.79
CA THR A 34 18.04 -12.41 55.75
C THR A 34 18.58 -12.90 57.10
N ARG A 35 19.56 -12.18 57.68
CA ARG A 35 20.21 -12.61 58.95
C ARG A 35 20.30 -11.55 60.05
N SER A 36 19.73 -10.36 59.90
CA SER A 36 19.73 -9.35 60.98
C SER A 36 18.36 -9.07 61.60
N ALA A 37 17.28 -9.71 61.15
CA ALA A 37 15.94 -9.52 61.71
C ALA A 37 15.67 -10.40 62.95
N LEU A 38 16.56 -10.32 63.94
CA LEU A 38 16.30 -10.92 65.26
C LEU A 38 17.18 -10.25 66.31
N HIS A 39 16.90 -8.99 66.62
CA HIS A 39 16.88 -8.52 68.01
C HIS A 39 16.33 -7.09 68.14
N ARG A 40 15.27 -7.02 68.94
CA ARG A 40 14.86 -5.91 69.82
C ARG A 40 14.04 -4.79 69.17
N GLY A 41 12.84 -4.62 69.74
CA GLY A 41 11.84 -3.63 69.37
C GLY A 41 12.11 -2.24 69.94
N ASP A 42 11.12 -1.38 69.69
CA ASP A 42 11.05 0.05 69.93
C ASP A 42 11.93 0.91 69.03
N ALA A 43 11.33 1.45 67.97
CA ALA A 43 11.01 2.87 67.88
C ALA A 43 10.53 3.21 66.46
N LEU A 44 9.23 3.52 66.34
CA LEU A 44 8.74 4.55 65.42
C LEU A 44 9.67 5.77 65.57
N TYR A 45 10.03 6.47 64.49
CA TYR A 45 11.03 7.58 64.42
C TYR A 45 12.46 7.22 63.99
N THR A 46 12.64 6.61 62.82
CA THR A 46 13.87 6.84 62.02
C THR A 46 13.61 6.73 60.51
N LEU A 47 12.52 7.33 60.03
CA LEU A 47 12.17 7.41 58.60
C LEU A 47 12.50 8.78 57.97
N THR A 48 13.29 9.62 58.64
CA THR A 48 13.54 11.01 58.23
C THR A 48 15.01 11.43 58.20
N TYR A 49 15.97 10.51 58.41
CA TYR A 49 17.40 10.86 58.43
C TYR A 49 18.29 10.00 57.50
N GLN A 50 17.77 9.60 56.34
CA GLN A 50 18.60 9.16 55.20
C GLN A 50 18.34 9.92 53.89
N ASN A 51 17.53 10.98 53.92
CA ASN A 51 17.30 11.88 52.77
C ASN A 51 18.35 12.99 52.62
N LYS A 52 19.61 12.71 52.96
CA LYS A 52 20.72 13.67 52.82
C LYS A 52 22.04 12.97 52.44
N LYS A 53 21.98 12.18 51.36
CA LYS A 53 23.15 11.85 50.52
C LYS A 53 22.64 11.42 49.14
N GLN A 54 21.88 12.31 48.52
CA GLN A 54 21.44 12.18 47.14
C GLN A 54 21.90 13.41 46.37
N GLU A 55 23.22 13.63 46.40
CA GLU A 55 23.94 14.49 45.48
C GLU A 55 25.16 13.69 45.03
N CYS A 56 25.33 13.60 43.71
CA CYS A 56 26.39 12.91 42.98
C CYS A 56 26.25 11.37 42.80
N LYS A 57 25.23 10.94 42.03
CA LYS A 57 25.29 9.72 41.18
C LYS A 57 24.46 9.91 39.91
N GLY A 58 24.80 10.91 39.11
CA GLY A 58 24.18 11.14 37.80
C GLY A 58 24.73 10.23 36.68
N GLU A 59 25.90 9.61 36.87
CA GLU A 59 26.62 8.89 35.81
C GLU A 59 26.54 7.34 35.93
N GLU A 60 26.18 6.81 37.10
CA GLU A 60 26.13 5.35 37.34
C GLU A 60 24.77 4.70 36.99
N GLU A 61 23.68 5.47 36.88
CA GLU A 61 22.35 4.91 36.55
C GLU A 61 22.16 4.63 35.05
N GLU A 62 22.93 5.31 34.19
CA GLU A 62 22.84 5.17 32.72
C GLU A 62 23.33 3.78 32.24
N HIS A 63 24.28 3.19 32.96
CA HIS A 63 24.89 1.89 32.64
C HIS A 63 24.04 0.65 33.03
N SER A 64 22.84 0.85 33.59
CA SER A 64 21.99 -0.26 34.07
C SER A 64 20.75 -0.53 33.23
N ARG A 65 20.46 0.28 32.19
CA ARG A 65 19.30 0.07 31.31
C ARG A 65 19.71 -0.68 30.05
N SER A 66 18.89 -1.63 29.60
CA SER A 66 19.08 -2.26 28.30
C SER A 66 18.82 -1.27 27.18
N TYR A 67 19.59 -1.32 26.10
CA TYR A 67 19.47 -0.42 24.96
C TYR A 67 19.97 -1.06 23.67
N TRP A 68 19.58 -0.48 22.54
CA TRP A 68 20.13 -0.82 21.22
C TRP A 68 21.19 0.19 20.83
N ARG A 69 22.39 -0.30 20.52
CA ARG A 69 23.52 0.52 20.08
C ARG A 69 23.58 0.52 18.54
N PRO A 70 23.57 1.67 17.87
CA PRO A 70 23.86 1.76 16.44
C PRO A 70 25.26 1.23 16.13
N ILE A 71 25.39 0.40 15.09
CA ILE A 71 26.65 -0.18 14.64
C ILE A 71 26.85 0.04 13.13
N GLY A 72 28.10 -0.02 12.68
CA GLY A 72 28.49 0.04 11.26
C GLY A 72 29.14 -1.26 10.77
N TRP A 73 29.72 -1.22 9.58
CA TRP A 73 30.30 -2.41 8.91
C TRP A 73 31.42 -3.10 9.69
N ASP A 74 32.26 -2.35 10.41
CA ASP A 74 33.37 -2.92 11.19
C ASP A 74 32.85 -3.90 12.25
N ARG A 75 31.89 -3.44 13.06
CA ARG A 75 31.28 -4.25 14.11
C ARG A 75 30.40 -5.36 13.53
N LEU A 76 29.67 -5.10 12.45
CA LEU A 76 28.90 -6.14 11.75
C LEU A 76 29.79 -7.27 11.25
N SER A 77 30.98 -6.95 10.73
CA SER A 77 31.94 -7.95 10.23
C SER A 77 32.45 -8.85 11.35
N GLU A 78 32.68 -8.31 12.55
CA GLU A 78 33.01 -9.10 13.75
C GLU A 78 31.84 -10.01 14.16
N LEU A 79 30.62 -9.46 14.23
CA LEU A 79 29.42 -10.22 14.62
C LEU A 79 29.15 -11.38 13.65
N VAL A 80 29.31 -11.14 12.36
CA VAL A 80 29.16 -12.16 11.31
C VAL A 80 30.15 -13.32 11.48
N GLN A 81 31.39 -13.06 11.91
CA GLN A 81 32.37 -14.12 12.17
C GLN A 81 31.97 -15.02 13.35
N THR A 82 31.14 -14.53 14.27
CA THR A 82 30.63 -15.35 15.39
C THR A 82 29.49 -16.28 14.99
N VAL A 83 28.92 -16.11 13.80
CA VAL A 83 27.84 -16.96 13.29
C VAL A 83 28.41 -18.31 12.86
N LYS A 84 28.16 -19.36 13.67
CA LYS A 84 28.58 -20.73 13.36
C LYS A 84 27.77 -21.30 12.20
N VAL A 85 28.44 -21.84 11.19
CA VAL A 85 27.82 -22.55 10.05
C VAL A 85 27.60 -24.01 10.42
N ASP A 86 26.46 -24.58 10.01
CA ASP A 86 25.99 -25.96 10.25
C ASP A 86 26.99 -27.09 9.93
N GLY A 87 28.18 -26.80 9.36
CA GLY A 87 29.17 -27.79 8.95
C GLY A 87 30.02 -28.44 10.05
N GLU A 88 30.15 -27.84 11.24
CA GLU A 88 31.06 -28.34 12.31
C GLU A 88 30.37 -29.14 13.43
N TRP A 89 29.06 -29.34 13.36
CA TRP A 89 28.29 -29.90 14.48
C TRP A 89 28.26 -31.43 14.54
N SER A 90 28.94 -32.12 13.62
CA SER A 90 29.04 -33.59 13.65
C SER A 90 30.11 -34.13 14.61
N VAL A 91 30.93 -33.28 15.25
CA VAL A 91 32.07 -33.75 16.07
C VAL A 91 32.14 -33.17 17.48
N GLN A 92 31.30 -32.19 17.87
CA GLN A 92 31.28 -31.74 19.25
C GLN A 92 30.34 -32.61 20.10
N ASN A 93 30.91 -33.69 20.65
CA ASN A 93 30.47 -34.20 21.94
C ASN A 93 30.46 -33.01 22.91
N VAL A 94 29.27 -32.55 23.26
CA VAL A 94 29.08 -31.52 24.27
C VAL A 94 29.44 -32.15 25.61
N ASP A 95 30.68 -31.95 26.05
CA ASP A 95 31.01 -32.03 27.47
C ASP A 95 30.10 -31.03 28.18
N VAL A 96 29.17 -31.56 28.95
CA VAL A 96 28.29 -30.79 29.82
C VAL A 96 29.16 -30.29 30.96
N ASP A 97 29.75 -29.10 30.80
CA ASP A 97 30.38 -28.41 31.91
C ASP A 97 29.32 -28.14 32.98
N HIS A 98 29.51 -28.72 34.15
CA HIS A 98 28.56 -28.78 35.26
C HIS A 98 28.35 -27.42 35.99
N GLU A 99 28.74 -26.29 35.41
CA GLU A 99 28.72 -24.98 36.09
C GLU A 99 27.53 -24.06 35.74
N ASP A 100 26.79 -24.31 34.65
CA ASP A 100 25.61 -23.51 34.29
C ASP A 100 24.31 -24.15 34.82
N ALA A 101 24.03 -23.91 36.11
CA ALA A 101 22.90 -24.47 36.85
C ALA A 101 21.49 -24.04 36.38
N ASP A 102 21.36 -23.27 35.29
CA ASP A 102 20.10 -22.70 34.81
C ASP A 102 19.59 -23.29 33.48
N THR A 103 20.25 -24.29 32.88
CA THR A 103 19.79 -24.86 31.60
C THR A 103 18.61 -25.81 31.82
N THR A 104 17.43 -25.44 31.34
CA THR A 104 16.20 -26.22 31.54
C THR A 104 16.17 -27.45 30.63
N VAL A 105 15.50 -28.53 31.06
CA VAL A 105 15.28 -29.74 30.24
C VAL A 105 14.58 -29.41 28.90
N ALA A 106 13.74 -28.37 28.89
CA ALA A 106 13.10 -27.86 27.68
C ALA A 106 14.08 -27.22 26.69
N GLU A 107 15.13 -26.53 27.16
CA GLU A 107 16.19 -25.98 26.33
C GLU A 107 17.13 -27.07 25.77
N LEU A 108 17.36 -28.14 26.54
CA LEU A 108 18.09 -29.32 26.08
C LEU A 108 17.30 -30.12 25.02
N ALA A 109 15.98 -30.18 25.15
CA ALA A 109 15.07 -30.90 24.25
C ALA A 109 14.60 -30.08 23.03
N ALA A 110 14.84 -28.76 23.02
CA ALA A 110 14.57 -27.93 21.86
C ALA A 110 15.39 -28.41 20.65
N PRO A 111 14.82 -28.42 19.43
CA PRO A 111 15.59 -28.66 18.22
C PRO A 111 16.84 -27.78 18.19
N TYR A 112 17.93 -28.25 17.58
CA TYR A 112 19.22 -27.54 17.66
C TYR A 112 19.15 -26.09 17.13
N TRP A 113 18.25 -25.79 16.20
CA TRP A 113 17.97 -24.44 15.69
C TRP A 113 17.12 -23.56 16.63
N ASP A 114 16.48 -24.14 17.64
CA ASP A 114 15.72 -23.45 18.69
C ASP A 114 16.53 -23.23 19.97
N ARG A 115 17.75 -23.76 20.05
CA ARG A 115 18.65 -23.52 21.19
C ARG A 115 19.15 -22.08 21.14
N PRO A 116 18.98 -21.28 22.21
CA PRO A 116 19.60 -19.97 22.29
C PRO A 116 21.12 -20.17 22.40
N LEU A 117 21.81 -20.15 21.27
CA LEU A 117 23.26 -20.04 21.26
C LEU A 117 23.62 -18.70 21.90
N ALA A 118 24.51 -18.75 22.91
CA ALA A 118 25.02 -17.58 23.59
C ALA A 118 25.73 -16.65 22.58
N GLY A 119 25.00 -15.65 22.10
CA GLY A 119 25.45 -14.73 21.07
C GLY A 119 24.71 -13.40 21.18
N PRO A 120 25.35 -12.29 20.78
CA PRO A 120 24.76 -10.96 20.85
C PRO A 120 23.49 -10.89 19.99
N THR A 121 22.52 -10.10 20.46
CA THR A 121 21.30 -9.85 19.69
C THR A 121 21.52 -8.68 18.74
N TRP A 122 21.28 -8.83 17.44
CA TRP A 122 21.54 -7.75 16.48
C TRP A 122 20.60 -7.75 15.26
N TRP A 123 20.51 -6.59 14.62
CA TRP A 123 19.74 -6.38 13.39
C TRP A 123 20.60 -5.64 12.37
N CYS A 124 20.61 -6.14 11.14
CA CYS A 124 21.22 -5.47 10.00
C CYS A 124 20.17 -5.25 8.91
N HIS A 125 20.04 -4.00 8.46
CA HIS A 125 19.16 -3.62 7.37
C HIS A 125 19.96 -2.99 6.23
N VAL A 126 19.85 -3.57 5.04
CA VAL A 126 20.64 -3.22 3.87
C VAL A 126 19.76 -2.95 2.65
N ASP A 127 20.26 -2.15 1.72
CA ASP A 127 19.70 -1.96 0.40
C ASP A 127 20.16 -3.08 -0.54
N ALA A 128 19.22 -3.88 -1.04
CA ALA A 128 19.54 -5.01 -1.90
C ALA A 128 20.05 -4.58 -3.29
N SER A 129 19.71 -3.36 -3.73
CA SER A 129 20.13 -2.81 -5.01
C SER A 129 21.60 -2.35 -5.00
N HIS A 130 22.17 -2.10 -3.82
CA HIS A 130 23.54 -1.64 -3.69
C HIS A 130 24.54 -2.74 -4.05
N GLN A 131 25.48 -2.42 -4.95
CA GLN A 131 26.47 -3.38 -5.45
C GLN A 131 27.33 -3.99 -4.33
N GLY A 132 27.74 -3.17 -3.35
CA GLY A 132 28.53 -3.62 -2.20
C GLY A 132 27.79 -4.68 -1.37
N VAL A 133 26.50 -4.46 -1.11
CA VAL A 133 25.64 -5.40 -0.38
C VAL A 133 25.44 -6.69 -1.16
N SER A 134 25.19 -6.59 -2.47
CA SER A 134 25.03 -7.77 -3.32
C SER A 134 26.29 -8.64 -3.34
N LEU A 135 27.49 -8.04 -3.35
CA LEU A 135 28.76 -8.76 -3.25
C LEU A 135 28.95 -9.37 -1.85
N TRP A 136 28.68 -8.60 -0.79
CA TRP A 136 28.78 -9.06 0.61
C TRP A 136 27.91 -10.30 0.85
N LEU A 137 26.65 -10.27 0.42
CA LEU A 137 25.72 -11.41 0.52
C LEU A 137 26.15 -12.58 -0.37
N ARG A 138 26.71 -12.33 -1.56
CA ARG A 138 27.14 -13.39 -2.50
C ARG A 138 28.33 -14.19 -1.97
N TYR A 139 29.27 -13.54 -1.29
CA TYR A 139 30.49 -14.17 -0.77
C TYR A 139 30.41 -14.52 0.72
N ALA A 140 29.25 -14.35 1.34
CA ALA A 140 28.98 -14.70 2.72
C ALA A 140 29.07 -16.23 2.93
N GLN A 141 30.18 -16.70 3.51
CA GLN A 141 30.35 -18.12 3.88
C GLN A 141 29.44 -18.54 5.04
N TRP A 142 29.01 -17.57 5.85
CA TRP A 142 28.11 -17.78 6.99
C TRP A 142 26.64 -17.92 6.58
N LEU A 143 26.28 -17.60 5.33
CA LEU A 143 24.93 -17.74 4.79
C LEU A 143 24.81 -19.02 3.96
N HIS A 144 23.69 -19.73 4.14
CA HIS A 144 23.33 -20.79 3.22
C HIS A 144 23.11 -20.20 1.81
N PRO A 145 23.58 -20.86 0.72
CA PRO A 145 23.49 -20.31 -0.64
C PRO A 145 22.07 -19.92 -1.06
N ALA A 146 21.05 -20.68 -0.64
CA ALA A 146 19.65 -20.34 -0.92
C ALA A 146 19.21 -19.04 -0.23
N VAL A 147 19.64 -18.79 1.02
CA VAL A 147 19.34 -17.56 1.75
C VAL A 147 20.05 -16.37 1.10
N SER A 148 21.31 -16.54 0.71
CA SER A 148 22.06 -15.51 -0.04
C SER A 148 21.36 -15.11 -1.33
N VAL A 149 20.88 -16.10 -2.11
CA VAL A 149 20.11 -15.83 -3.34
C VAL A 149 18.78 -15.14 -3.03
N ALA A 150 18.05 -15.63 -2.02
CA ALA A 150 16.77 -15.05 -1.64
C ALA A 150 16.90 -13.57 -1.25
N LEU A 151 17.85 -13.22 -0.38
CA LEU A 151 18.05 -11.84 0.08
C LEU A 151 18.49 -10.89 -1.05
N ARG A 152 19.16 -11.40 -2.10
CA ARG A 152 19.71 -10.60 -3.21
C ARG A 152 18.76 -10.39 -4.38
N ASP A 153 17.88 -11.34 -4.66
CA ASP A 153 17.04 -11.32 -5.86
C ASP A 153 15.60 -11.63 -5.49
N GLU A 154 14.73 -10.62 -5.52
CA GLU A 154 13.32 -10.77 -5.19
C GLU A 154 12.54 -11.70 -6.14
N SER A 155 13.08 -11.99 -7.33
CA SER A 155 12.41 -12.87 -8.31
C SER A 155 12.70 -14.35 -8.10
N LYS A 156 13.66 -14.69 -7.23
CA LYS A 156 14.15 -16.05 -7.03
C LYS A 156 13.58 -16.66 -5.77
N LEU A 157 13.40 -17.98 -5.83
CA LEU A 157 12.86 -18.83 -4.76
C LEU A 157 11.39 -18.58 -4.40
N ILE A 158 10.68 -17.82 -5.26
CA ILE A 158 9.24 -17.65 -5.19
C ILE A 158 8.56 -18.98 -5.48
N SER A 159 7.68 -19.42 -4.57
CA SER A 159 6.79 -20.56 -4.79
C SER A 159 5.98 -20.39 -6.07
N GLU A 160 5.88 -21.43 -6.91
CA GLU A 160 5.10 -21.38 -8.16
C GLU A 160 3.63 -20.97 -7.93
N ARG A 161 3.07 -21.31 -6.78
CA ARG A 161 1.71 -20.90 -6.38
C ARG A 161 1.59 -19.39 -6.11
N MET A 162 2.68 -18.74 -5.73
CA MET A 162 2.71 -17.32 -5.37
C MET A 162 3.30 -16.41 -6.46
N LYS A 163 3.79 -16.98 -7.57
CA LYS A 163 4.39 -16.25 -8.70
C LYS A 163 3.49 -15.15 -9.27
N HIS A 164 2.17 -15.34 -9.23
CA HIS A 164 1.20 -14.37 -9.76
C HIS A 164 0.82 -13.28 -8.75
N ILE A 165 1.21 -13.44 -7.48
CA ILE A 165 0.88 -12.52 -6.38
C ILE A 165 2.14 -11.84 -5.80
N PHE A 166 3.34 -12.30 -6.21
CA PHE A 166 4.65 -11.68 -5.97
C PHE A 166 5.01 -11.49 -4.48
N TYR A 167 4.66 -12.46 -3.63
CA TYR A 167 5.11 -12.55 -2.24
C TYR A 167 5.49 -13.99 -1.84
N GLU A 168 6.34 -14.13 -0.83
CA GLU A 168 6.72 -15.42 -0.25
C GLU A 168 6.13 -15.61 1.16
N VAL A 169 5.64 -16.83 1.42
CA VAL A 169 5.23 -17.25 2.77
C VAL A 169 6.50 -17.56 3.58
N PRO A 170 6.54 -17.27 4.89
CA PRO A 170 7.67 -17.64 5.73
C PRO A 170 8.03 -19.13 5.63
N VAL A 171 9.31 -19.43 5.38
CA VAL A 171 9.85 -20.80 5.26
C VAL A 171 11.08 -20.97 6.13
N ARG A 172 11.21 -22.14 6.78
CA ARG A 172 12.43 -22.49 7.51
C ARG A 172 13.54 -22.93 6.55
N VAL A 173 14.70 -22.28 6.63
CA VAL A 173 15.88 -22.58 5.80
C VAL A 173 17.14 -22.41 6.65
N ALA A 174 18.02 -23.42 6.62
CA ALA A 174 19.33 -23.40 7.28
C ALA A 174 19.27 -23.03 8.78
N GLY A 175 18.36 -23.67 9.52
CA GLY A 175 18.17 -23.41 10.95
C GLY A 175 17.54 -22.05 11.29
N GLY A 176 17.21 -21.22 10.28
CA GLY A 176 16.54 -19.94 10.46
C GLY A 176 15.16 -19.88 9.80
N LEU A 177 14.53 -18.72 9.89
CA LEU A 177 13.27 -18.36 9.25
C LEU A 177 13.52 -17.32 8.17
N LEU A 178 13.24 -17.66 6.91
CA LEU A 178 13.23 -16.75 5.77
C LEU A 178 11.79 -16.28 5.55
N PHE A 179 11.56 -14.97 5.44
CA PHE A 179 10.23 -14.40 5.25
C PHE A 179 10.30 -13.03 4.57
N GLU A 180 9.16 -12.56 4.09
CA GLU A 180 9.01 -11.22 3.54
C GLU A 180 8.16 -10.37 4.47
N LEU A 181 8.48 -9.08 4.58
CA LEU A 181 7.56 -8.07 5.08
C LEU A 181 7.24 -7.10 3.95
N LEU A 182 5.96 -6.80 3.81
CA LEU A 182 5.47 -5.87 2.79
C LEU A 182 5.41 -4.46 3.36
N GLY A 183 5.61 -3.47 2.50
CA GLY A 183 5.41 -2.07 2.84
C GLY A 183 5.31 -1.18 1.61
N GLN A 184 5.18 0.11 1.84
CA GLN A 184 5.32 1.15 0.82
C GLN A 184 6.37 2.20 1.22
N SER A 185 7.11 2.66 0.23
CA SER A 185 7.85 3.92 0.30
C SER A 185 6.88 5.05 0.04
N ALA A 186 6.80 6.00 0.98
CA ALA A 186 5.99 7.20 0.82
C ALA A 186 6.61 8.09 -0.27
N GLY A 187 5.81 8.44 -1.27
CA GLY A 187 6.21 9.40 -2.30
C GLY A 187 6.29 10.83 -1.74
N ASP A 188 7.14 11.67 -2.33
CA ASP A 188 7.22 13.08 -1.96
C ASP A 188 6.01 13.86 -2.53
N PRO A 189 5.12 14.40 -1.67
CA PRO A 189 3.93 15.12 -2.10
C PRO A 189 4.25 16.45 -2.79
N PHE A 190 5.46 17.01 -2.63
CA PHE A 190 5.85 18.27 -3.26
C PHE A 190 6.22 18.11 -4.73
N ILE A 191 6.55 16.89 -5.15
CA ILE A 191 6.92 16.56 -6.55
C ILE A 191 5.94 15.56 -7.19
N GLU A 192 4.79 15.31 -6.56
CA GLU A 192 3.74 14.38 -7.03
C GLU A 192 4.29 12.97 -7.33
N GLU A 193 5.23 12.49 -6.51
CA GLU A 193 5.75 11.14 -6.65
C GLU A 193 4.77 10.12 -6.06
N ASP A 194 4.45 9.06 -6.81
CA ASP A 194 3.56 8.00 -6.36
C ASP A 194 4.22 7.12 -5.28
N ASP A 195 3.40 6.60 -4.36
CA ASP A 195 3.87 5.60 -3.39
C ASP A 195 4.37 4.32 -4.10
N ILE A 196 5.57 3.87 -3.74
CA ILE A 196 6.20 2.72 -4.39
C ILE A 196 6.16 1.50 -3.46
N PRO A 197 5.66 0.35 -3.93
CA PRO A 197 5.71 -0.88 -3.14
C PRO A 197 7.15 -1.32 -2.89
N ILE A 198 7.42 -1.72 -1.65
CA ILE A 198 8.69 -2.28 -1.22
C ILE A 198 8.49 -3.66 -0.60
N VAL A 199 9.54 -4.48 -0.67
CA VAL A 199 9.59 -5.80 -0.03
C VAL A 199 10.84 -5.89 0.81
N LEU A 200 10.68 -6.24 2.08
CA LEU A 200 11.78 -6.55 2.98
C LEU A 200 11.98 -8.05 3.03
N ARG A 201 12.98 -8.54 2.29
CA ARG A 201 13.40 -9.94 2.40
C ARG A 201 14.22 -10.10 3.66
N SER A 202 13.75 -10.96 4.54
CA SER A 202 14.22 -11.03 5.92
C SER A 202 14.62 -12.46 6.25
N TRP A 203 15.80 -12.64 6.84
CA TRP A 203 16.23 -13.91 7.38
C TRP A 203 16.56 -13.76 8.86
N GLN A 204 15.82 -14.45 9.70
CA GLN A 204 16.08 -14.56 11.13
C GLN A 204 16.79 -15.88 11.41
N SER A 205 17.86 -15.82 12.17
CA SER A 205 18.52 -17.02 12.70
C SER A 205 19.05 -16.70 14.09
N GLN A 206 18.89 -17.64 15.03
CA GLN A 206 19.32 -17.47 16.41
C GLN A 206 18.84 -16.11 17.00
N ASN A 207 19.77 -15.28 17.46
CA ASN A 207 19.53 -13.96 18.05
C ASN A 207 19.74 -12.80 17.06
N PHE A 208 19.68 -13.02 15.74
CA PHE A 208 19.79 -11.92 14.79
C PHE A 208 18.81 -11.99 13.62
N VAL A 209 18.64 -10.85 12.97
CA VAL A 209 17.87 -10.74 11.73
C VAL A 209 18.60 -9.86 10.71
N VAL A 210 18.61 -10.31 9.47
CA VAL A 210 19.10 -9.54 8.32
C VAL A 210 17.94 -9.23 7.40
N THR A 211 17.72 -7.95 7.10
CA THR A 211 16.64 -7.46 6.25
C THR A 211 17.21 -6.73 5.03
N ALA A 212 16.87 -7.18 3.84
CA ALA A 212 17.26 -6.59 2.57
C ALA A 212 16.06 -5.87 1.93
N LEU A 213 16.21 -4.57 1.66
CA LEU A 213 15.18 -3.74 1.03
C LEU A 213 15.20 -3.92 -0.48
N HIS A 214 14.06 -4.32 -1.05
CA HIS A 214 13.80 -4.36 -2.48
C HIS A 214 12.71 -3.34 -2.81
N VAL A 215 12.93 -2.55 -3.86
CA VAL A 215 12.00 -1.51 -4.32
C VAL A 215 11.46 -1.89 -5.69
N LYS A 216 10.13 -1.96 -5.82
CA LYS A 216 9.45 -2.42 -7.05
C LYS A 216 9.14 -1.28 -8.03
N GLY A 217 10.04 -0.31 -8.13
CA GLY A 217 9.89 0.90 -8.93
C GLY A 217 11.11 1.81 -8.85
N PHE A 218 10.99 3.01 -9.43
CA PHE A 218 12.01 4.05 -9.37
C PHE A 218 11.48 5.23 -8.56
N ALA A 219 12.18 5.57 -7.47
CA ALA A 219 11.96 6.80 -6.73
C ALA A 219 13.28 7.55 -6.58
N SER A 220 13.17 8.88 -6.49
CA SER A 220 14.32 9.77 -6.24
C SER A 220 14.82 9.64 -4.81
N ASN A 221 13.91 9.38 -3.87
CA ASN A 221 14.21 9.16 -2.47
C ASN A 221 13.34 8.02 -1.91
N ILE A 222 13.96 7.04 -1.26
CA ILE A 222 13.26 5.91 -0.67
C ILE A 222 12.97 6.24 0.80
N SER A 223 11.69 6.39 1.13
CA SER A 223 11.22 6.79 2.46
C SER A 223 10.24 5.76 3.03
N VAL A 224 10.77 4.78 3.76
CA VAL A 224 9.94 3.74 4.40
C VAL A 224 9.68 4.09 5.87
N LEU A 225 8.63 4.87 6.10
CA LEU A 225 8.28 5.44 7.41
C LEU A 225 8.16 4.38 8.52
N GLY A 226 7.65 3.20 8.20
CA GLY A 226 7.55 2.10 9.17
C GLY A 226 8.91 1.63 9.71
N ILE A 227 9.95 1.63 8.88
CA ILE A 227 11.31 1.27 9.28
C ILE A 227 11.93 2.41 10.08
N THR A 228 11.77 3.65 9.62
CA THR A 228 12.26 4.84 10.32
C THR A 228 11.69 4.95 11.73
N GLU A 229 10.41 4.67 11.93
CA GLU A 229 9.82 4.65 13.27
C GLU A 229 10.43 3.59 14.20
N VAL A 230 10.77 2.42 13.66
CA VAL A 230 11.47 1.39 14.45
C VAL A 230 12.89 1.85 14.75
N GLN A 231 13.61 2.40 13.78
CA GLN A 231 14.96 2.96 14.01
C GLN A 231 14.94 4.03 15.12
N GLU A 232 14.01 4.98 15.05
CA GLU A 232 13.84 6.02 16.06
C GLU A 232 13.50 5.42 17.43
N MET A 233 12.65 4.40 17.49
CA MET A 233 12.34 3.67 18.73
C MET A 233 13.57 3.01 19.34
N LEU A 234 14.44 2.41 18.51
CA LEU A 234 15.68 1.77 18.98
C LEU A 234 16.69 2.81 19.48
N ILE A 235 16.83 3.95 18.79
CA ILE A 235 17.75 5.03 19.15
C ILE A 235 17.28 5.77 20.41
N ALA A 236 16.00 6.12 20.48
CA ALA A 236 15.44 6.86 21.62
C ALA A 236 15.44 6.03 22.91
N GLY A 237 15.37 4.69 22.77
CA GLY A 237 15.30 3.79 23.91
C GLY A 237 13.94 3.89 24.63
N GLY A 238 13.84 3.26 25.80
CA GLY A 238 12.65 3.33 26.65
C GLY A 238 12.19 1.99 27.20
N ALA A 239 11.06 2.01 27.93
CA ALA A 239 10.52 0.80 28.54
C ALA A 239 9.97 -0.21 27.52
N CYS A 240 9.56 0.27 26.34
CA CYS A 240 8.90 -0.50 25.28
C CYS A 240 9.84 -0.94 24.15
N ILE A 241 11.16 -0.87 24.34
CA ILE A 241 12.09 -1.34 23.31
C ILE A 241 12.02 -2.86 23.16
N PRO A 242 12.12 -3.41 21.94
CA PRO A 242 12.22 -4.84 21.74
C PRO A 242 13.46 -5.36 22.45
N ARG A 243 13.34 -6.44 23.22
CA ARG A 243 14.48 -7.10 23.90
C ARG A 243 14.95 -8.35 23.18
N THR A 244 14.15 -8.84 22.25
CA THR A 244 14.44 -10.01 21.44
C THR A 244 14.26 -9.69 19.97
N VAL A 245 14.89 -10.47 19.10
CA VAL A 245 14.69 -10.36 17.64
C VAL A 245 13.25 -10.64 17.25
N HIS A 246 12.56 -11.54 17.96
CA HIS A 246 11.15 -11.83 17.72
C HIS A 246 10.26 -10.60 17.95
N GLU A 247 10.50 -9.85 19.03
CA GLU A 247 9.82 -8.58 19.28
C GLU A 247 10.18 -7.53 18.23
N LEU A 248 11.45 -7.46 17.81
CA LEU A 248 11.89 -6.53 16.77
C LEU A 248 11.18 -6.80 15.43
N ILE A 249 11.10 -8.07 15.01
CA ILE A 249 10.37 -8.48 13.80
C ILE A 249 8.90 -8.11 13.91
N ALA A 250 8.27 -8.36 15.06
CA ALA A 250 6.87 -8.01 15.29
C ALA A 250 6.65 -6.49 15.24
N HIS A 251 7.58 -5.68 15.77
CA HIS A 251 7.53 -4.22 15.64
C HIS A 251 7.69 -3.76 14.19
N LEU A 252 8.65 -4.32 13.43
CA LEU A 252 8.81 -4.03 12.00
C LEU A 252 7.54 -4.34 11.22
N ALA A 253 7.00 -5.55 11.36
CA ALA A 253 5.76 -5.96 10.71
C ALA A 253 4.59 -5.04 11.09
N CYS A 254 4.47 -4.68 12.37
CA CYS A 254 3.40 -3.83 12.86
C CYS A 254 3.48 -2.41 12.30
N ARG A 255 4.67 -1.80 12.29
CA ARG A 255 4.84 -0.43 11.79
C ARG A 255 4.64 -0.34 10.28
N LEU A 256 5.14 -1.31 9.52
CA LEU A 256 4.92 -1.38 8.08
C LEU A 256 3.43 -1.55 7.74
N ALA A 257 2.76 -2.53 8.35
CA ALA A 257 1.33 -2.76 8.12
C ALA A 257 0.48 -1.54 8.46
N ARG A 258 0.80 -0.84 9.56
CA ARG A 258 0.10 0.37 9.98
C ARG A 258 0.25 1.53 9.00
N TRP A 259 1.43 1.68 8.38
CA TRP A 259 1.65 2.72 7.37
C TRP A 259 0.97 2.39 6.05
N ASP A 260 1.09 1.16 5.56
CA ASP A 260 0.33 0.71 4.39
C ASP A 260 -1.17 0.96 4.56
N ASP A 261 -1.72 0.61 5.73
CA ASP A 261 -3.14 0.81 6.02
C ASP A 261 -3.56 2.28 6.00
N ARG A 262 -2.66 3.21 6.35
CA ARG A 262 -2.91 4.64 6.25
C ARG A 262 -2.85 5.12 4.81
N LEU A 263 -1.86 4.66 4.04
CA LEU A 263 -1.67 5.03 2.64
C LEU A 263 -2.82 4.51 1.77
N PHE A 264 -3.25 3.26 1.96
CA PHE A 264 -4.40 2.68 1.27
C PHE A 264 -5.67 3.48 1.52
N ARG A 265 -5.95 3.85 2.78
CA ARG A 265 -7.13 4.68 3.10
C ARG A 265 -7.05 6.06 2.47
N LYS A 266 -5.91 6.72 2.58
CA LYS A 266 -5.73 8.10 2.10
C LYS A 266 -5.80 8.18 0.58
N TYR A 267 -4.99 7.38 -0.13
CA TYR A 267 -4.73 7.57 -1.55
C TYR A 267 -5.55 6.67 -2.48
N ILE A 268 -6.03 5.52 -1.99
CA ILE A 268 -6.79 4.57 -2.82
C ILE A 268 -8.26 4.63 -2.45
N PHE A 269 -8.60 4.46 -1.17
CA PHE A 269 -10.01 4.46 -0.75
C PHE A 269 -10.59 5.87 -0.73
N GLY A 270 -9.83 6.87 -0.28
CA GLY A 270 -10.21 8.27 -0.36
C GLY A 270 -10.47 8.71 -1.81
N ALA A 271 -9.61 8.33 -2.75
CA ALA A 271 -9.83 8.61 -4.17
C ALA A 271 -11.08 7.91 -4.73
N ALA A 272 -11.42 6.71 -4.24
CA ALA A 272 -12.66 6.04 -4.60
C ALA A 272 -13.91 6.74 -4.03
N ASP A 273 -13.83 7.26 -2.81
CA ASP A 273 -14.90 8.08 -2.21
C ASP A 273 -15.12 9.38 -3.00
N GLU A 274 -14.04 10.02 -3.47
CA GLU A 274 -14.12 11.19 -4.34
C GLU A 274 -14.84 10.87 -5.66
N VAL A 275 -14.48 9.77 -6.33
CA VAL A 275 -15.14 9.34 -7.55
C VAL A 275 -16.64 9.07 -7.33
N GLU A 276 -17.00 8.48 -6.19
CA GLU A 276 -18.41 8.29 -5.83
C GLU A 276 -19.14 9.63 -5.67
N LEU A 277 -18.55 10.58 -4.94
CA LEU A 277 -19.12 11.93 -4.77
C LEU A 277 -19.28 12.65 -6.11
N MET A 278 -18.27 12.56 -6.98
CA MET A 278 -18.32 13.13 -8.31
C MET A 278 -19.44 12.52 -9.14
N PHE A 279 -19.59 11.20 -9.11
CA PHE A 279 -20.66 10.49 -9.78
C PHE A 279 -22.04 10.92 -9.25
N MET A 280 -22.21 11.05 -7.93
CA MET A 280 -23.47 11.51 -7.33
C MET A 280 -23.83 12.95 -7.72
N ASN A 281 -22.87 13.87 -7.67
CA ASN A 281 -23.11 15.28 -7.98
C ASN A 281 -23.38 15.54 -9.46
N LYS A 282 -22.62 14.91 -10.35
CA LYS A 282 -22.66 15.20 -11.80
C LYS A 282 -23.67 14.36 -12.58
N ARG A 283 -24.22 13.27 -12.02
CA ARG A 283 -25.29 12.49 -12.65
C ARG A 283 -26.54 13.32 -12.99
N MET A 284 -26.73 14.48 -12.37
CA MET A 284 -27.92 15.32 -12.55
C MET A 284 -27.74 16.54 -13.47
N TYR A 285 -26.52 16.91 -13.89
CA TYR A 285 -26.26 18.25 -14.45
C TYR A 285 -25.38 18.34 -15.71
N GLU A 286 -24.78 17.26 -16.22
CA GLU A 286 -23.85 17.35 -17.37
C GLU A 286 -24.16 16.33 -18.49
N ASP A 287 -23.62 16.60 -19.69
CA ASP A 287 -23.72 15.78 -20.89
C ASP A 287 -23.13 14.38 -20.62
N LEU A 288 -24.04 13.42 -20.40
CA LEU A 288 -23.78 12.14 -19.73
C LEU A 288 -22.68 11.31 -20.38
N ASN A 289 -22.52 11.43 -21.70
CA ASN A 289 -21.65 10.56 -22.49
C ASN A 289 -20.15 10.79 -22.22
N LEU A 290 -19.73 12.05 -22.14
CA LEU A 290 -18.32 12.37 -21.98
C LEU A 290 -17.85 12.14 -20.54
N PHE A 291 -18.67 12.60 -19.59
CA PHE A 291 -18.47 12.33 -18.17
C PHE A 291 -18.33 10.83 -17.89
N THR A 292 -19.16 10.02 -18.55
CA THR A 292 -19.06 8.56 -18.47
C THR A 292 -17.71 8.04 -18.98
N ILE A 293 -17.17 8.55 -20.09
CA ILE A 293 -15.89 8.04 -20.64
C ILE A 293 -14.74 8.34 -19.68
N ILE A 294 -14.64 9.58 -19.17
CA ILE A 294 -13.57 10.01 -18.27
C ILE A 294 -13.66 9.26 -16.93
N LEU A 295 -14.84 9.20 -16.32
CA LEU A 295 -15.03 8.42 -15.10
C LEU A 295 -14.74 6.93 -15.27
N ASN A 296 -15.05 6.34 -16.44
CA ASN A 296 -14.76 4.93 -16.69
C ASN A 296 -13.26 4.64 -16.69
N GLN A 297 -12.43 5.56 -17.17
CA GLN A 297 -10.97 5.40 -17.09
C GLN A 297 -10.52 5.43 -15.62
N GLU A 298 -11.01 6.40 -14.85
CA GLU A 298 -10.64 6.57 -13.45
C GLU A 298 -11.13 5.41 -12.57
N ILE A 299 -12.37 4.95 -12.76
CA ILE A 299 -12.93 3.77 -12.09
C ILE A 299 -12.10 2.52 -12.42
N ARG A 300 -11.66 2.35 -13.67
CA ARG A 300 -10.79 1.22 -14.04
C ARG A 300 -9.42 1.31 -13.36
N ARG A 301 -8.83 2.50 -13.31
CA ARG A 301 -7.55 2.76 -12.64
C ARG A 301 -7.65 2.42 -11.15
N LEU A 302 -8.66 2.94 -10.46
CA LEU A 302 -8.93 2.70 -9.04
C LEU A 302 -9.30 1.24 -8.77
N SER A 303 -10.13 0.62 -9.60
CA SER A 303 -10.48 -0.80 -9.45
C SER A 303 -9.24 -1.70 -9.50
N ASN A 304 -8.30 -1.41 -10.42
CA ASN A 304 -7.02 -2.10 -10.46
C ASN A 304 -6.17 -1.86 -9.20
N GLN A 305 -6.14 -0.64 -8.66
CA GLN A 305 -5.43 -0.34 -7.40
C GLN A 305 -6.06 -1.08 -6.21
N VAL A 306 -7.38 -1.07 -6.10
CA VAL A 306 -8.15 -1.77 -5.06
C VAL A 306 -7.92 -3.29 -5.11
N ILE A 307 -7.81 -3.88 -6.31
CA ILE A 307 -7.43 -5.29 -6.48
C ILE A 307 -5.99 -5.54 -6.00
N ARG A 308 -5.04 -4.64 -6.29
CA ARG A 308 -3.65 -4.78 -5.78
C ARG A 308 -3.59 -4.71 -4.26
N VAL A 309 -4.37 -3.82 -3.64
CA VAL A 309 -4.51 -3.74 -2.17
C VAL A 309 -5.00 -5.08 -1.62
N LYS A 310 -6.04 -5.67 -2.22
CA LYS A 310 -6.55 -6.99 -1.82
C LYS A 310 -5.46 -8.06 -1.81
N TRP A 311 -4.66 -8.13 -2.88
CA TRP A 311 -3.56 -9.08 -2.97
C TRP A 311 -2.50 -8.87 -1.90
N SER A 312 -2.12 -7.62 -1.65
CA SER A 312 -1.17 -7.27 -0.58
C SER A 312 -1.70 -7.64 0.81
N LEU A 313 -2.99 -7.49 1.05
CA LEU A 313 -3.60 -7.82 2.34
C LEU A 313 -3.68 -9.32 2.58
N HIS A 314 -4.05 -10.12 1.55
CA HIS A 314 -4.00 -11.58 1.65
C HIS A 314 -2.57 -12.08 1.86
N ALA A 315 -1.60 -11.48 1.18
CA ALA A 315 -0.19 -11.78 1.39
C ALA A 315 0.23 -11.54 2.85
N ARG A 316 -0.14 -10.37 3.38
CA ARG A 316 0.12 -10.00 4.77
C ARG A 316 -0.55 -10.95 5.74
N GLU A 317 -1.80 -11.36 5.51
CA GLU A 317 -2.51 -12.31 6.37
C GLU A 317 -1.78 -13.65 6.47
N GLU A 318 -1.33 -14.21 5.33
CA GLU A 318 -0.57 -15.46 5.27
C GLU A 318 0.81 -15.34 5.94
N ILE A 319 1.53 -14.24 5.67
CA ILE A 319 2.83 -13.97 6.32
C ILE A 319 2.65 -13.91 7.84
N VAL A 320 1.69 -13.13 8.32
CA VAL A 320 1.43 -12.95 9.76
C VAL A 320 0.95 -14.24 10.40
N PHE A 321 0.15 -15.04 9.70
CA PHE A 321 -0.29 -16.35 10.18
C PHE A 321 0.88 -17.28 10.49
N GLU A 322 1.87 -17.36 9.61
CA GLU A 322 3.08 -18.15 9.84
C GLU A 322 3.98 -17.51 10.90
N LEU A 323 4.17 -16.19 10.88
CA LEU A 323 4.96 -15.49 11.93
C LEU A 323 4.38 -15.72 13.33
N LEU A 324 3.06 -15.79 13.49
CA LEU A 324 2.41 -16.09 14.77
C LEU A 324 2.77 -17.48 15.32
N GLN A 325 3.04 -18.44 14.44
CA GLN A 325 3.43 -19.79 14.82
C GLN A 325 4.92 -19.89 15.13
N GLN A 326 5.75 -19.15 14.40
CA GLN A 326 7.21 -19.27 14.50
C GLN A 326 7.82 -18.31 15.53
N LEU A 327 7.26 -17.11 15.71
CA LEU A 327 7.83 -16.12 16.62
C LEU A 327 7.42 -16.36 18.08
N LYS A 328 8.36 -16.12 19.00
CA LYS A 328 8.21 -16.32 20.44
C LYS A 328 8.01 -14.98 21.17
N GLY A 329 7.41 -15.04 22.36
CA GLY A 329 7.19 -13.88 23.24
C GLY A 329 5.78 -13.31 23.17
N ASN A 330 5.22 -12.91 24.32
CA ASN A 330 3.85 -12.41 24.42
C ASN A 330 3.67 -11.09 23.65
N THR A 331 4.61 -10.16 23.81
CA THR A 331 4.58 -8.87 23.10
C THR A 331 4.60 -9.05 21.58
N ALA A 332 5.40 -10.00 21.07
CA ALA A 332 5.42 -10.31 19.64
C ALA A 332 4.07 -10.87 19.18
N LYS A 333 3.48 -11.80 19.94
CA LYS A 333 2.15 -12.36 19.65
C LYS A 333 1.06 -11.29 19.66
N ASP A 334 1.01 -10.45 20.68
CA ASP A 334 0.00 -9.39 20.81
C ASP A 334 0.03 -8.42 19.62
N LEU A 335 1.24 -8.02 19.19
CA LEU A 335 1.44 -7.17 18.02
C LEU A 335 0.96 -7.87 16.73
N LEU A 336 1.40 -9.11 16.49
CA LEU A 336 1.03 -9.87 15.30
C LEU A 336 -0.47 -10.18 15.25
N GLU A 337 -1.12 -10.45 16.38
CA GLU A 337 -2.57 -10.61 16.44
C GLU A 337 -3.31 -9.31 16.11
N GLY A 338 -2.77 -8.16 16.55
CA GLY A 338 -3.23 -6.84 16.14
C GLY A 338 -3.15 -6.63 14.63
N ILE A 339 -2.04 -7.05 14.00
CA ILE A 339 -1.89 -6.99 12.53
C ILE A 339 -2.91 -7.92 11.85
N ARG A 340 -3.07 -9.15 12.33
CA ARG A 340 -4.05 -10.11 11.78
C ARG A 340 -5.48 -9.55 11.83
N LYS A 341 -5.85 -8.92 12.94
CA LYS A 341 -7.17 -8.29 13.10
C LYS A 341 -7.35 -7.10 12.14
N SER A 342 -6.42 -6.14 12.17
CA SER A 342 -6.49 -4.95 11.30
C SER A 342 -6.46 -5.29 9.81
N THR A 343 -5.69 -6.31 9.41
CA THR A 343 -5.66 -6.80 8.02
C THR A 343 -7.02 -7.34 7.58
N ARG A 344 -7.72 -8.08 8.44
CA ARG A 344 -9.09 -8.56 8.16
C ARG A 344 -10.09 -7.43 8.06
N ASP A 345 -10.03 -6.47 8.98
CA ASP A 345 -10.87 -5.28 8.94
C ASP A 345 -10.63 -4.51 7.63
N MET A 346 -9.37 -4.39 7.20
CA MET A 346 -8.99 -3.75 5.94
C MET A 346 -9.48 -4.52 4.70
N ILE A 347 -9.45 -5.86 4.70
CA ILE A 347 -10.01 -6.66 3.59
C ILE A 347 -11.50 -6.39 3.44
N ASN A 348 -12.24 -6.25 4.55
CA ASN A 348 -13.66 -5.90 4.51
C ASN A 348 -13.89 -4.48 3.96
N GLU A 349 -13.08 -3.51 4.39
CA GLU A 349 -13.10 -2.14 3.89
C GLU A 349 -12.83 -2.08 2.38
N GLN A 350 -11.80 -2.80 1.93
CA GLN A 350 -11.44 -2.97 0.53
C GLN A 350 -12.60 -3.56 -0.28
N GLU A 351 -13.26 -4.60 0.21
CA GLU A 351 -14.39 -5.26 -0.45
C GLU A 351 -15.60 -4.32 -0.59
N ALA A 352 -15.88 -3.51 0.44
CA ALA A 352 -16.92 -2.49 0.39
C ALA A 352 -16.62 -1.41 -0.66
N VAL A 353 -15.38 -0.89 -0.72
CA VAL A 353 -14.94 0.07 -1.74
C VAL A 353 -15.07 -0.53 -3.14
N ARG A 354 -14.64 -1.78 -3.33
CA ARG A 354 -14.76 -2.50 -4.60
C ARG A 354 -16.22 -2.64 -5.02
N GLY A 355 -17.11 -3.02 -4.10
CA GLY A 355 -18.54 -3.15 -4.35
C GLY A 355 -19.19 -1.83 -4.80
N ARG A 356 -18.81 -0.70 -4.19
CA ARG A 356 -19.27 0.63 -4.61
C ARG A 356 -18.78 1.00 -6.01
N LEU A 357 -17.47 0.84 -6.29
CA LEU A 357 -16.91 1.09 -7.62
C LEU A 357 -17.59 0.24 -8.72
N PHE A 358 -17.85 -1.04 -8.46
CA PHE A 358 -18.59 -1.90 -9.39
C PHE A 358 -20.03 -1.44 -9.61
N THR A 359 -20.72 -1.00 -8.54
CA THR A 359 -22.08 -0.49 -8.65
C THR A 359 -22.12 0.78 -9.51
N ILE A 360 -21.19 1.71 -9.28
CA ILE A 360 -21.06 2.92 -10.10
C ILE A 360 -20.80 2.55 -11.56
N GLN A 361 -19.87 1.64 -11.81
CA GLN A 361 -19.53 1.18 -13.16
C GLN A 361 -20.75 0.55 -13.85
N ASP A 362 -21.53 -0.27 -13.16
CA ASP A 362 -22.73 -0.90 -13.71
C ASP A 362 -23.82 0.12 -14.05
N VAL A 363 -24.14 1.04 -13.13
CA VAL A 363 -25.13 2.10 -13.38
C VAL A 363 -24.71 2.96 -14.58
N MET A 364 -23.45 3.34 -14.64
CA MET A 364 -22.89 4.13 -15.74
C MET A 364 -22.97 3.39 -17.08
N GLN A 365 -22.59 2.10 -17.12
CA GLN A 365 -22.70 1.28 -18.33
C GLN A 365 -24.16 1.08 -18.76
N ASN A 366 -25.07 0.86 -17.81
CA ASN A 366 -26.50 0.69 -18.11
C ASN A 366 -27.10 1.98 -18.67
N THR A 367 -26.67 3.15 -18.18
CA THR A 367 -27.16 4.43 -18.69
C THR A 367 -26.66 4.69 -20.12
N VAL A 368 -25.39 4.40 -20.43
CA VAL A 368 -24.85 4.48 -21.80
C VAL A 368 -25.56 3.51 -22.75
N ARG A 369 -25.79 2.27 -22.30
CA ARG A 369 -26.55 1.28 -23.10
C ARG A 369 -27.95 1.78 -23.42
N ALA A 370 -28.67 2.33 -22.44
CA ALA A 370 -30.00 2.88 -22.63
C ALA A 370 -29.99 4.05 -23.64
N TRP A 371 -29.02 4.95 -23.54
CA TRP A 371 -28.87 6.06 -24.49
C TRP A 371 -28.57 5.58 -25.92
N LEU A 372 -27.64 4.63 -26.08
CA LEU A 372 -27.33 4.03 -27.37
C LEU A 372 -28.54 3.32 -27.98
N GLN A 373 -29.34 2.64 -27.17
CA GLN A 373 -30.58 2.00 -27.60
C GLN A 373 -31.60 3.03 -28.10
N ASP A 374 -31.78 4.15 -27.39
CA ASP A 374 -32.70 5.22 -27.81
C ASP A 374 -32.28 5.86 -29.15
N ARG A 375 -30.97 6.12 -29.33
CA ARG A 375 -30.43 6.61 -30.61
C ARG A 375 -30.56 5.58 -31.73
N SER A 376 -30.25 4.31 -31.44
CA SER A 376 -30.36 3.21 -32.41
C SER A 376 -31.81 2.98 -32.86
N LEU A 377 -32.77 3.05 -31.92
CA LEU A 377 -34.19 2.94 -32.22
C LEU A 377 -34.64 4.07 -33.15
N THR A 378 -34.16 5.30 -32.93
CA THR A 378 -34.43 6.43 -33.82
C THR A 378 -33.92 6.20 -35.24
N VAL A 379 -32.67 5.76 -35.38
CA VAL A 379 -32.07 5.47 -36.69
C VAL A 379 -32.79 4.31 -37.39
N THR A 380 -33.07 3.23 -36.65
CA THR A 380 -33.77 2.05 -37.18
C THR A 380 -35.20 2.39 -37.60
N HIS A 381 -35.88 3.23 -36.83
CA HIS A 381 -37.21 3.76 -37.17
C HIS A 381 -37.18 4.54 -38.48
N ASN A 382 -36.26 5.50 -38.62
CA ASN A 382 -36.13 6.30 -39.83
C ASN A 382 -35.77 5.43 -41.04
N LEU A 383 -34.83 4.48 -40.87
CA LEU A 383 -34.47 3.52 -41.91
C LEU A 383 -35.65 2.62 -42.30
N GLY A 384 -36.48 2.22 -41.34
CA GLY A 384 -37.71 1.45 -41.58
C GLY A 384 -38.72 2.21 -42.43
N ILE A 385 -38.90 3.52 -42.19
CA ILE A 385 -39.76 4.39 -43.00
C ILE A 385 -39.23 4.45 -44.44
N PHE A 386 -37.95 4.76 -44.63
CA PHE A 386 -37.35 4.84 -45.96
C PHE A 386 -37.37 3.49 -46.69
N GLY A 387 -37.04 2.40 -45.99
CA GLY A 387 -37.08 1.05 -46.54
C GLY A 387 -38.49 0.62 -46.94
N GLY A 388 -39.51 0.97 -46.15
CA GLY A 388 -40.91 0.69 -46.45
C GLY A 388 -41.42 1.42 -47.70
N VAL A 389 -41.17 2.73 -47.79
CA VAL A 389 -41.54 3.52 -48.98
C VAL A 389 -40.73 3.07 -50.20
N GLY A 390 -39.43 2.84 -50.04
CA GLY A 390 -38.55 2.34 -51.09
C GLY A 390 -39.00 0.99 -51.65
N LEU A 391 -39.46 0.07 -50.80
CA LEU A 391 -40.00 -1.22 -51.22
C LEU A 391 -41.24 -1.05 -52.11
N LEU A 392 -42.19 -0.20 -51.72
CA LEU A 392 -43.39 0.09 -52.51
C LEU A 392 -43.05 0.66 -53.88
N LEU A 393 -42.16 1.66 -53.94
CA LEU A 393 -41.71 2.25 -55.20
C LEU A 393 -40.95 1.24 -56.08
N THR A 394 -40.17 0.35 -55.46
CA THR A 394 -39.45 -0.72 -56.17
C THR A 394 -40.40 -1.73 -56.80
N ILE A 395 -41.49 -2.08 -56.11
CA ILE A 395 -42.53 -2.96 -56.66
C ILE A 395 -43.21 -2.30 -57.87
N VAL A 396 -43.58 -1.03 -57.77
CA VAL A 396 -44.21 -0.29 -58.87
C VAL A 396 -43.26 -0.18 -60.06
N THR A 397 -42.03 0.27 -59.86
CA THR A 397 -41.02 0.36 -60.93
C THR A 397 -40.69 -1.01 -61.52
N GLY A 398 -40.60 -2.06 -60.71
CA GLY A 398 -40.36 -3.43 -61.14
C GLY A 398 -41.48 -3.97 -62.04
N LEU A 399 -42.74 -3.68 -61.72
CA LEU A 399 -43.90 -4.07 -62.53
C LEU A 399 -43.88 -3.43 -63.93
N PHE A 400 -43.53 -2.14 -64.01
CA PHE A 400 -43.37 -1.42 -65.29
C PHE A 400 -42.04 -1.76 -66.00
N GLY A 401 -41.09 -2.38 -65.31
CA GLY A 401 -39.83 -2.88 -65.87
C GLY A 401 -39.89 -4.31 -66.38
N ILE A 402 -41.03 -5.00 -66.25
CA ILE A 402 -41.23 -6.31 -66.87
C ILE A 402 -41.23 -6.13 -68.39
N ASN A 403 -40.53 -7.01 -69.10
CA ASN A 403 -40.46 -7.00 -70.56
C ASN A 403 -41.79 -7.49 -71.19
N VAL A 404 -42.83 -6.68 -71.03
CA VAL A 404 -44.14 -6.84 -71.65
C VAL A 404 -44.18 -5.91 -72.87
N ASP A 405 -44.90 -6.31 -73.92
CA ASP A 405 -44.86 -5.71 -75.25
C ASP A 405 -45.33 -4.23 -75.26
N GLY A 406 -44.38 -3.32 -75.02
CA GLY A 406 -44.57 -1.86 -75.02
C GLY A 406 -44.89 -1.24 -73.65
N ILE A 407 -44.39 -0.02 -73.42
CA ILE A 407 -44.77 0.81 -72.26
C ILE A 407 -46.16 1.40 -72.53
N PRO A 408 -47.18 1.15 -71.67
CA PRO A 408 -48.51 1.69 -71.87
C PRO A 408 -48.48 3.22 -71.90
N GLY A 409 -49.06 3.81 -72.95
CA GLY A 409 -49.11 5.28 -73.16
C GLY A 409 -47.90 5.89 -73.87
N ALA A 410 -46.87 5.11 -74.22
CA ALA A 410 -45.70 5.62 -74.94
C ALA A 410 -45.96 5.92 -76.43
N ALA A 411 -46.95 5.27 -77.05
CA ALA A 411 -47.30 5.50 -78.45
C ALA A 411 -47.98 6.87 -78.68
N ASP A 412 -48.74 7.36 -77.69
CA ASP A 412 -49.55 8.58 -77.80
C ASP A 412 -48.85 9.84 -77.24
N SER A 413 -47.78 9.68 -76.44
CA SER A 413 -47.06 10.81 -75.83
C SER A 413 -45.55 10.54 -75.73
N PRO A 414 -44.69 11.35 -76.38
CA PRO A 414 -43.23 11.20 -76.31
C PRO A 414 -42.65 11.52 -74.92
N GLN A 415 -43.44 12.13 -74.02
CA GLN A 415 -43.02 12.49 -72.66
C GLN A 415 -43.56 11.54 -71.58
N ALA A 416 -44.19 10.42 -71.95
CA ALA A 416 -44.83 9.49 -71.00
C ALA A 416 -43.89 8.97 -69.90
N PHE A 417 -42.63 8.64 -70.26
CA PHE A 417 -41.63 8.20 -69.29
C PHE A 417 -41.28 9.29 -68.28
N ALA A 418 -41.07 10.53 -68.74
CA ALA A 418 -40.77 11.67 -67.87
C ALA A 418 -41.94 11.99 -66.92
N LEU A 419 -43.17 11.90 -67.42
CA LEU A 419 -44.38 12.07 -66.61
C LEU A 419 -44.50 10.98 -65.54
N PHE A 420 -44.27 9.71 -65.90
CA PHE A 420 -44.27 8.59 -64.96
C PHE A 420 -43.21 8.77 -63.87
N SER A 421 -41.97 9.10 -64.24
CA SER A 421 -40.89 9.37 -63.27
C SER A 421 -41.25 10.53 -62.34
N ALA A 422 -41.87 11.59 -62.84
CA ALA A 422 -42.31 12.73 -62.03
C ALA A 422 -43.42 12.34 -61.04
N ILE A 423 -44.43 11.58 -61.48
CA ILE A 423 -45.51 11.08 -60.61
C ILE A 423 -44.94 10.14 -59.53
N LEU A 424 -43.98 9.29 -59.88
CA LEU A 424 -43.38 8.34 -58.96
C LEU A 424 -42.50 9.04 -57.92
N PHE A 425 -41.74 10.06 -58.33
CA PHE A 425 -40.98 10.92 -57.40
C PHE A 425 -41.90 11.67 -56.44
N PHE A 426 -42.97 12.29 -56.96
CA PHE A 426 -43.89 13.08 -56.14
C PHE A 426 -44.69 12.20 -55.17
N SER A 427 -45.15 11.03 -55.62
CA SER A 427 -45.83 10.07 -54.74
C SER A 427 -44.89 9.52 -53.67
N GLY A 428 -43.64 9.19 -54.03
CA GLY A 428 -42.59 8.82 -53.07
C GLY A 428 -42.33 9.92 -52.03
N PHE A 429 -42.19 11.17 -52.46
CA PHE A 429 -41.98 12.31 -51.58
C PHE A 429 -43.17 12.51 -50.62
N VAL A 430 -44.40 12.47 -51.13
CA VAL A 430 -45.62 12.59 -50.29
C VAL A 430 -45.74 11.43 -49.30
N LEU A 431 -45.40 10.20 -49.71
CA LEU A 431 -45.40 9.04 -48.82
C LEU A 431 -44.34 9.14 -47.72
N VAL A 432 -43.12 9.60 -48.04
CA VAL A 432 -42.08 9.85 -47.04
C VAL A 432 -42.51 10.94 -46.08
N VAL A 433 -42.97 12.10 -46.57
CA VAL A 433 -43.42 13.21 -45.73
C VAL A 433 -44.62 12.80 -44.87
N GLY A 434 -45.60 12.10 -45.44
CA GLY A 434 -46.76 11.59 -44.71
C GLY A 434 -46.37 10.56 -43.64
N ALA A 435 -45.46 9.63 -43.95
CA ALA A 435 -44.97 8.64 -42.99
C ALA A 435 -44.15 9.30 -41.86
N LEU A 436 -43.33 10.30 -42.19
CA LEU A 436 -42.58 11.08 -41.20
C LEU A 436 -43.50 11.88 -40.27
N LEU A 437 -44.57 12.48 -40.80
CA LEU A 437 -45.56 13.23 -40.01
C LEU A 437 -46.43 12.32 -39.14
N TYR A 438 -46.83 11.16 -39.65
CA TYR A 438 -47.72 10.24 -38.94
C TYR A 438 -46.99 9.39 -37.88
N LEU A 439 -45.76 8.95 -38.18
CA LEU A 439 -44.95 8.12 -37.27
C LEU A 439 -44.05 8.96 -36.35
N GLY A 440 -43.95 10.27 -36.60
CA GLY A 440 -43.21 11.22 -35.77
C GLY A 440 -41.72 11.24 -36.07
N LEU A 441 -41.18 12.44 -36.29
CA LEU A 441 -39.74 12.69 -36.30
C LEU A 441 -39.21 12.60 -34.87
N LYS A 442 -38.13 11.85 -34.68
CA LYS A 442 -37.15 12.18 -33.64
C LYS A 442 -35.92 12.68 -34.39
N GLU A 443 -35.67 13.99 -34.31
CA GLU A 443 -34.60 14.65 -35.06
C GLU A 443 -33.25 14.02 -34.67
N PRO A 444 -32.45 13.55 -35.65
CA PRO A 444 -31.09 13.17 -35.36
C PRO A 444 -30.28 14.46 -35.14
N GLU A 445 -29.92 14.74 -33.89
CA GLU A 445 -28.98 15.84 -33.61
C GLU A 445 -27.79 15.80 -34.58
N ALA A 446 -27.60 16.91 -35.30
CA ALA A 446 -26.69 17.09 -36.42
C ALA A 446 -25.24 17.36 -35.95
N GLU A 447 -24.29 17.12 -36.86
CA GLU A 447 -22.82 17.27 -36.68
C GLU A 447 -22.37 18.65 -36.17
N GLU A 448 -23.19 19.69 -36.28
CA GLU A 448 -22.91 21.04 -35.74
C GLU A 448 -22.70 21.04 -34.21
N ASN A 449 -23.34 20.10 -33.50
CA ASN A 449 -23.14 19.91 -32.06
C ASN A 449 -21.75 19.34 -31.72
N VAL A 450 -21.03 18.73 -32.67
CA VAL A 450 -19.76 18.03 -32.37
C VAL A 450 -18.62 19.02 -32.14
N GLU A 451 -18.54 20.09 -32.91
CA GLU A 451 -17.51 21.13 -32.75
C GLU A 451 -17.72 21.91 -31.44
N ILE A 452 -18.98 22.24 -31.11
CA ILE A 452 -19.36 22.90 -29.87
C ILE A 452 -19.08 21.98 -28.67
N ARG A 453 -19.45 20.69 -28.74
CA ARG A 453 -19.13 19.68 -27.73
C ARG A 453 -17.64 19.48 -27.53
N LYS A 454 -16.82 19.63 -28.59
CA LYS A 454 -15.36 19.54 -28.49
C LYS A 454 -14.77 20.74 -27.75
N GLN A 455 -15.34 21.93 -27.91
CA GLN A 455 -14.94 23.12 -27.15
C GLN A 455 -15.40 23.04 -25.69
N GLU A 456 -16.62 22.57 -25.44
CA GLU A 456 -17.12 22.28 -24.08
C GLU A 456 -16.29 21.19 -23.39
N LEU A 457 -15.83 20.18 -24.13
CA LEU A 457 -14.89 19.15 -23.66
C LEU A 457 -13.57 19.76 -23.18
N ASP A 458 -12.96 20.65 -23.95
CA ASP A 458 -11.71 21.32 -23.57
C ASP A 458 -11.88 22.22 -22.33
N GLU A 459 -13.05 22.87 -22.20
CA GLU A 459 -13.37 23.66 -21.00
C GLU A 459 -13.63 22.77 -19.77
N MET A 460 -14.36 21.67 -19.94
CA MET A 460 -14.73 20.76 -18.85
C MET A 460 -13.51 19.98 -18.35
N VAL A 461 -12.59 19.57 -19.23
CA VAL A 461 -11.30 18.98 -18.85
C VAL A 461 -10.47 19.98 -18.06
N LYS A 462 -10.35 21.23 -18.53
CA LYS A 462 -9.64 22.29 -17.80
C LYS A 462 -10.28 22.63 -16.47
N LYS A 463 -11.61 22.50 -16.35
CA LYS A 463 -12.35 22.71 -15.10
C LYS A 463 -12.14 21.53 -14.16
N PHE A 464 -12.16 20.29 -14.65
CA PHE A 464 -11.84 19.09 -13.89
C PHE A 464 -10.43 19.16 -13.32
N GLN A 465 -9.46 19.58 -14.14
CA GLN A 465 -8.07 19.76 -13.73
C GLN A 465 -7.95 20.85 -12.66
N ARG A 466 -8.62 21.99 -12.85
CA ARG A 466 -8.68 23.06 -11.84
C ARG A 466 -9.42 22.68 -10.56
N GLU A 467 -10.49 21.88 -10.64
CA GLU A 467 -11.23 21.41 -9.47
C GLU A 467 -10.41 20.39 -8.70
N ALA A 468 -9.81 19.41 -9.37
CA ALA A 468 -8.85 18.47 -8.78
C ALA A 468 -7.67 19.21 -8.13
N GLU A 469 -7.08 20.19 -8.82
CA GLU A 469 -6.04 21.06 -8.28
C GLU A 469 -6.54 21.93 -7.11
N SER A 470 -7.80 22.38 -7.12
CA SER A 470 -8.37 23.18 -6.03
C SER A 470 -8.71 22.35 -4.79
N HIS A 471 -9.17 21.10 -4.97
CA HIS A 471 -9.37 20.14 -3.90
C HIS A 471 -8.01 19.67 -3.34
N ALA A 472 -6.98 19.57 -4.18
CA ALA A 472 -5.59 19.40 -3.77
C ALA A 472 -5.01 20.67 -3.06
N GLN A 473 -5.45 21.88 -3.44
CA GLN A 473 -5.05 23.12 -2.75
C GLN A 473 -5.78 23.34 -1.42
N VAL A 474 -6.97 22.76 -1.21
CA VAL A 474 -7.58 22.69 0.13
C VAL A 474 -6.70 21.84 1.06
N PHE A 475 -6.01 20.83 0.53
CA PHE A 475 -4.95 20.09 1.21
C PHE A 475 -3.69 20.93 1.49
N GLN A 476 -3.37 21.94 0.68
CA GLN A 476 -2.23 22.85 0.90
C GLN A 476 -2.56 24.13 1.69
N LYS A 477 -3.84 24.48 1.90
CA LYS A 477 -4.26 25.70 2.61
C LYS A 477 -4.66 25.44 4.06
N VAL A 478 -3.74 24.82 4.80
CA VAL A 478 -3.48 25.22 6.19
C VAL A 478 -1.97 25.40 6.33
N PRO A 479 -1.45 26.54 5.84
CA PRO A 479 -0.66 27.32 6.77
C PRO A 479 -0.89 28.81 6.55
N GLN A 480 -1.50 29.50 7.51
CA GLN A 480 -1.25 30.93 7.73
C GLN A 480 -1.89 31.43 9.02
N ASN A 481 -1.09 31.54 10.08
CA ASN A 481 -0.61 32.85 10.56
C ASN A 481 0.09 32.71 11.91
N ILE A 482 1.41 32.52 11.93
CA ILE A 482 2.27 33.13 12.95
C ILE A 482 3.61 33.47 12.30
N GLU A 483 3.77 34.70 11.82
CA GLU A 483 5.09 35.32 11.76
C GLU A 483 5.08 36.68 12.48
N ARG A 484 5.98 36.75 13.46
CA ARG A 484 6.76 37.91 13.91
C ARG A 484 6.05 39.03 14.68
N THR A 485 6.17 38.94 16.00
CA THR A 485 6.75 40.03 16.79
C THR A 485 7.89 39.49 17.66
N ALA A 486 9.07 40.05 17.45
CA ALA A 486 10.24 39.80 18.28
C ALA A 486 10.15 40.57 19.59
N SER A 487 10.63 39.91 20.66
CA SER A 487 11.28 40.44 21.86
C SER A 487 10.57 40.23 23.21
N SER A 488 11.40 39.78 24.15
CA SER A 488 11.27 39.77 25.61
C SER A 488 10.56 38.59 26.29
N THR A 489 11.42 37.75 26.88
CA THR A 489 11.38 37.30 28.29
C THR A 489 10.22 36.42 28.77
N SER A 490 10.58 35.18 29.12
CA SER A 490 10.03 34.37 30.23
C SER A 490 8.51 34.28 30.39
N SER A 491 7.93 33.11 30.08
CA SER A 491 7.41 32.20 31.12
C SER A 491 6.79 30.95 30.49
N ARG A 492 7.14 29.79 31.05
CA ARG A 492 6.44 28.51 30.88
C ARG A 492 4.97 28.68 31.28
N MET A 493 4.06 28.19 30.44
CA MET A 493 2.74 27.76 30.89
C MET A 493 2.46 26.38 30.29
N LEU A 494 2.64 25.35 31.12
CA LEU A 494 2.16 24.00 30.86
C LEU A 494 0.64 24.02 31.04
N VAL A 495 -0.10 23.76 29.97
CA VAL A 495 -1.52 23.39 30.06
C VAL A 495 -1.58 21.88 29.84
N HIS A 496 -1.92 21.18 30.90
CA HIS A 496 -2.26 19.76 30.89
C HIS A 496 -3.74 19.64 30.48
N ASP A 497 -4.05 18.85 29.46
CA ASP A 497 -5.42 18.42 29.12
C ASP A 497 -5.43 16.88 29.03
N PRO A 498 -6.41 16.15 29.62
CA PRO A 498 -6.27 14.73 29.94
C PRO A 498 -6.75 13.75 28.86
N ASN A 499 -7.09 14.18 27.65
CA ASN A 499 -7.52 13.27 26.58
C ASN A 499 -6.61 13.38 25.35
N GLY A 500 -5.53 12.60 25.38
CA GLY A 500 -4.49 12.62 24.36
C GLY A 500 -4.90 11.98 23.03
N TYR A 501 -5.10 12.81 22.02
CA TYR A 501 -4.87 12.48 20.62
C TYR A 501 -4.21 13.68 19.94
N VAL A 502 -3.00 13.49 19.42
CA VAL A 502 -2.33 14.45 18.53
C VAL A 502 -2.39 13.88 17.12
N LEU A 503 -3.30 14.43 16.32
CA LEU A 503 -3.18 14.49 14.87
C LEU A 503 -2.07 15.51 14.56
N MET A 504 -1.06 15.11 13.79
CA MET A 504 -0.25 16.08 13.05
C MET A 504 -0.61 15.90 11.57
N GLU A 505 -1.03 17.01 10.97
CA GLU A 505 -1.30 17.18 9.54
C GLU A 505 -0.08 16.85 8.68
#